data_AF-W8YP41-F1
#
_entry.id   AF-W8YP41-F1
#
_cell.length_a   1.000
_cell.length_b   1.000
_cell.length_c   1.000
_cell.angle_alpha   90.00
_cell.angle_beta   90.00
_cell.angle_gamma   90.00
#
_symmetry.space_group_name_H-M   'P 1'
#
loop_
_entity.id
_entity.type
_entity.pdbx_description
1 polymer ?
#
loop_
_entity_poly.entity_id
_entity_poly.type
_entity_poly.pdbx_seq_one_letter_code
_entity_poly.pdbx_strand_id
1 'polypeptide(L)'
;MTARLTACAEGAALQTGCKLEVSRFEFSYDELRTNEALSAVYTSNLIASGVAEDEIISGSDHGSLDLGNVSLRCPAIHPYLKVVNEKLGLHTAEFRDAAMKEEALEAMMQGAGLLASTALDVLADPELYRRIREEFERGK
;
A
#
# COMPACT_ATOMS: atom_id res chain seq x y z
N MET A 1 14.78 -15.21 1.46
CA MET A 1 15.93 -14.77 0.64
C MET A 1 17.19 -14.51 1.47
N THR A 2 17.05 -13.88 2.63
CA THR A 2 18.17 -13.45 3.49
C THR A 2 19.11 -14.56 3.92
N ALA A 3 18.61 -15.72 4.37
CA ALA A 3 19.48 -16.82 4.82
C ALA A 3 20.43 -17.36 3.72
N ARG A 4 19.95 -17.45 2.48
CA ARG A 4 20.80 -17.88 1.34
C ARG A 4 21.84 -16.83 0.99
N LEU A 5 21.46 -15.54 1.02
CA LEU A 5 22.39 -14.45 0.79
C LEU A 5 23.49 -14.40 1.86
N THR A 6 23.10 -14.56 3.13
CA THR A 6 24.03 -14.63 4.26
C THR A 6 25.00 -15.81 4.10
N ALA A 7 24.50 -17.00 3.73
CA ALA A 7 25.36 -18.17 3.49
C ALA A 7 26.38 -17.94 2.35
N CYS A 8 25.99 -17.25 1.27
CA CYS A 8 26.93 -16.86 0.21
C CYS A 8 28.01 -15.89 0.72
N ALA A 9 27.63 -14.90 1.52
CA ALA A 9 28.56 -13.93 2.10
C ALA A 9 29.53 -14.59 3.09
N GLU A 10 29.03 -15.52 3.92
CA GLU A 10 29.86 -16.34 4.83
C GLU A 10 30.88 -17.18 4.07
N GLY A 11 30.47 -17.79 2.94
CA GLY A 11 31.37 -18.53 2.06
C GLY A 11 32.50 -17.65 1.49
N ALA A 12 32.19 -16.43 1.06
CA ALA A 12 33.18 -15.49 0.53
C ALA A 12 34.18 -15.02 1.61
N ALA A 13 33.68 -14.73 2.83
CA ALA A 13 34.52 -14.36 3.97
C ALA A 13 35.50 -15.48 4.33
N LEU A 14 35.03 -16.73 4.34
CA LEU A 14 35.84 -17.90 4.60
C LEU A 14 36.98 -18.07 3.57
N GLN A 15 36.68 -17.92 2.28
CA GLN A 15 37.67 -18.10 1.20
C GLN A 15 38.77 -17.04 1.20
N THR A 16 38.46 -15.83 1.68
CA THR A 16 39.36 -14.67 1.63
C THR A 16 40.07 -14.40 2.94
N GLY A 17 39.67 -15.06 4.03
CA GLY A 17 40.17 -14.79 5.38
C GLY A 17 39.65 -13.47 5.97
N CYS A 18 38.65 -12.85 5.36
CA CYS A 18 38.02 -11.63 5.86
C CYS A 18 37.00 -11.93 6.97
N LYS A 19 36.64 -10.90 7.74
CA LYS A 19 35.53 -10.94 8.70
C LYS A 19 34.24 -10.45 8.04
N LEU A 20 33.13 -11.16 8.28
CA LEU A 20 31.79 -10.74 7.90
C LEU A 20 31.05 -10.15 9.11
N GLU A 21 30.41 -8.99 8.93
CA GLU A 21 29.44 -8.43 9.86
C GLU A 21 28.14 -8.19 9.10
N VAL A 22 27.01 -8.68 9.65
CA VAL A 22 25.68 -8.52 9.05
C VAL A 22 24.79 -7.78 10.02
N SER A 23 24.22 -6.67 9.56
CA SER A 23 23.22 -5.89 10.28
C SER A 23 22.09 -5.51 9.35
N ARG A 24 20.90 -5.32 9.91
CA ARG A 24 19.80 -4.69 9.19
C ARG A 24 19.98 -3.17 9.26
N PHE A 25 19.94 -2.51 8.11
CA PHE A 25 19.93 -1.04 8.04
C PHE A 25 18.59 -0.49 8.56
N GLU A 26 17.48 -1.13 8.16
CA GLU A 26 16.11 -0.77 8.53
C GLU A 26 15.27 -2.03 8.81
N PHE A 27 14.02 -1.82 9.28
CA PHE A 27 13.05 -2.90 9.39
C PHE A 27 12.69 -3.47 8.02
N SER A 28 12.32 -4.76 7.99
CA SER A 28 11.87 -5.40 6.76
C SER A 28 10.42 -5.06 6.47
N TYR A 29 10.09 -4.91 5.18
CA TYR A 29 8.70 -4.88 4.73
C TYR A 29 8.13 -6.30 4.66
N ASP A 30 6.96 -6.48 5.25
CA ASP A 30 6.15 -7.69 5.11
C ASP A 30 5.18 -7.55 3.92
N GLU A 31 4.50 -8.63 3.56
CA GLU A 31 3.50 -8.60 2.50
C GLU A 31 2.30 -7.70 2.84
N LEU A 32 1.79 -6.99 1.83
CA LEU A 32 0.52 -6.27 1.97
C LEU A 32 -0.64 -7.27 1.88
N ARG A 33 -1.44 -7.34 2.95
CA ARG A 33 -2.70 -8.06 3.00
C ARG A 33 -3.87 -7.10 2.93
N THR A 34 -4.34 -6.86 1.72
CA THR A 34 -5.54 -6.05 1.48
C THR A 34 -6.75 -6.68 2.17
N ASN A 35 -7.50 -5.88 2.92
CA ASN A 35 -8.84 -6.27 3.38
C ASN A 35 -9.86 -5.89 2.29
N GLU A 36 -10.40 -6.90 1.62
CA GLU A 36 -11.26 -6.76 0.45
C GLU A 36 -12.61 -6.14 0.80
N ALA A 37 -13.19 -6.46 1.97
CA ALA A 37 -14.41 -5.81 2.44
C ALA A 37 -14.21 -4.29 2.64
N LEU A 38 -13.08 -3.88 3.22
CA LEU A 38 -12.72 -2.46 3.36
C LEU A 38 -12.40 -1.83 2.00
N SER A 39 -11.71 -2.54 1.11
CA SER A 39 -11.38 -2.11 -0.25
C SER A 39 -12.64 -1.87 -1.09
N ALA A 40 -13.65 -2.71 -0.95
CA ALA A 40 -14.93 -2.59 -1.64
C ALA A 40 -15.71 -1.32 -1.21
N VAL A 41 -15.65 -0.96 0.08
CA VAL A 41 -16.27 0.28 0.57
C VAL A 41 -15.55 1.50 0.00
N TYR A 42 -14.22 1.51 0.03
CA TYR A 42 -13.45 2.59 -0.59
C TYR A 42 -13.75 2.72 -2.09
N THR A 43 -13.82 1.60 -2.81
CA THR A 43 -14.16 1.56 -4.23
C THR A 43 -15.57 2.11 -4.48
N SER A 44 -16.54 1.78 -3.64
CA SER A 44 -17.90 2.31 -3.73
C SER A 44 -17.93 3.82 -3.54
N ASN A 45 -17.17 4.34 -2.57
CA ASN A 45 -17.03 5.78 -2.34
C ASN A 45 -16.32 6.48 -3.51
N LEU A 46 -15.32 5.84 -4.11
CA LEU A 46 -14.61 6.35 -5.27
C LEU A 46 -15.58 6.53 -6.46
N ILE A 47 -16.41 5.52 -6.74
CA ILE A 47 -17.46 5.58 -7.78
C ILE A 47 -18.48 6.66 -7.46
N ALA A 48 -18.95 6.73 -6.21
CA ALA A 48 -19.90 7.76 -5.78
C ALA A 48 -19.35 9.19 -5.90
N SER A 49 -18.02 9.36 -5.84
CA SER A 49 -17.36 10.65 -6.07
C SER A 49 -17.21 11.04 -7.55
N GLY A 50 -17.64 10.18 -8.47
CA GLY A 50 -17.67 10.45 -9.91
C GLY A 50 -16.54 9.80 -10.72
N VAL A 51 -15.72 8.95 -10.11
CA VAL A 51 -14.73 8.15 -10.86
C VAL A 51 -15.45 7.01 -11.58
N ALA A 52 -15.24 6.89 -12.89
CA ALA A 52 -15.91 5.87 -13.69
C ALA A 52 -15.34 4.47 -13.37
N GLU A 53 -16.22 3.46 -13.34
CA GLU A 53 -15.84 2.09 -12.97
C GLU A 53 -14.78 1.49 -13.91
N ASP A 54 -14.78 1.86 -15.19
CA ASP A 54 -13.80 1.43 -16.18
C ASP A 54 -12.42 2.08 -16.03
N GLU A 55 -12.32 3.14 -15.22
CA GLU A 55 -11.03 3.75 -14.82
C GLU A 55 -10.43 3.09 -13.57
N ILE A 56 -11.20 2.26 -12.85
CA ILE A 56 -10.74 1.59 -11.63
C ILE A 56 -10.08 0.26 -12.01
N ILE A 57 -8.77 0.19 -11.81
CA ILE A 57 -7.97 -0.98 -12.16
C ILE A 57 -7.62 -1.76 -10.90
N SER A 58 -8.05 -3.02 -10.86
CA SER A 58 -7.62 -3.99 -9.85
C SER A 58 -6.41 -4.78 -10.34
N GLY A 59 -5.37 -4.87 -9.54
CA GLY A 59 -4.18 -5.64 -9.89
C GLY A 59 -3.17 -5.72 -8.75
N SER A 60 -2.28 -6.70 -8.84
CA SER A 60 -1.16 -6.87 -7.90
C SER A 60 -0.02 -5.94 -8.29
N ASP A 61 0.03 -4.78 -7.63
CA ASP A 61 1.22 -3.94 -7.63
C ASP A 61 2.31 -4.57 -6.73
N HIS A 62 3.57 -4.33 -7.09
CA HIS A 62 4.76 -4.86 -6.41
C HIS A 62 5.52 -3.76 -5.65
N GLY A 63 4.79 -2.75 -5.19
CA GLY A 63 5.34 -1.66 -4.39
C GLY A 63 5.99 -2.16 -3.10
N SER A 64 7.16 -1.60 -2.77
CA SER A 64 7.83 -1.83 -1.48
C SER A 64 7.24 -0.86 -0.46
N LEU A 65 6.39 -1.36 0.44
CA LEU A 65 5.58 -0.52 1.32
C LEU A 65 5.56 -1.07 2.76
N ASP A 66 5.81 -0.20 3.74
CA ASP A 66 5.78 -0.52 5.18
C ASP A 66 4.38 -0.82 5.72
N LEU A 67 3.33 -0.37 5.02
CA LEU A 67 1.95 -0.72 5.33
C LEU A 67 1.72 -2.24 5.31
N GLY A 68 2.57 -3.03 4.62
CA GLY A 68 2.56 -4.48 4.73
C GLY A 68 2.66 -4.93 6.19
N ASN A 69 3.60 -4.37 6.95
CA ASN A 69 3.77 -4.67 8.38
C ASN A 69 2.51 -4.32 9.20
N VAL A 70 1.83 -3.22 8.85
CA VAL A 70 0.58 -2.77 9.50
C VAL A 70 -0.59 -3.70 9.14
N SER A 71 -0.67 -4.12 7.88
CA SER A 71 -1.73 -4.99 7.37
C SER A 71 -1.75 -6.39 8.02
N LEU A 72 -0.64 -6.80 8.65
CA LEU A 72 -0.57 -8.01 9.47
C LEU A 72 -1.09 -7.83 10.91
N ARG A 73 -1.45 -6.60 11.30
CA ARG A 73 -1.85 -6.23 12.66
C ARG A 73 -3.25 -5.66 12.73
N CYS A 74 -3.73 -5.03 11.67
CA CYS A 74 -5.12 -4.59 11.54
C CYS A 74 -5.59 -4.62 10.08
N PRO A 75 -6.91 -4.59 9.83
CA PRO A 75 -7.45 -4.38 8.49
C PRO A 75 -6.84 -3.13 7.86
N ALA A 76 -6.33 -3.26 6.63
CA ALA A 76 -5.66 -2.17 5.92
C ALA A 76 -5.96 -2.27 4.42
N ILE A 77 -5.87 -1.13 3.74
CA ILE A 77 -5.97 -0.98 2.28
C ILE A 77 -4.89 0.00 1.82
N HIS A 78 -4.43 -0.16 0.58
CA HIS A 78 -3.54 0.79 -0.08
C HIS A 78 -4.10 1.15 -1.47
N PRO A 79 -5.15 1.98 -1.53
CA PRO A 79 -5.72 2.40 -2.80
C PRO A 79 -4.81 3.40 -3.51
N TYR A 80 -4.80 3.35 -4.83
CA TYR A 80 -4.21 4.40 -5.67
C TYR A 80 -5.28 5.39 -6.11
N LEU A 81 -4.92 6.67 -6.14
CA LEU A 81 -5.74 7.73 -6.71
C LEU A 81 -4.94 8.47 -7.77
N LYS A 82 -5.57 8.71 -8.92
CA LYS A 82 -4.97 9.46 -10.01
C LYS A 82 -4.90 10.94 -9.61
N VAL A 83 -3.68 11.44 -9.45
CA VAL A 83 -3.41 12.86 -9.11
C VAL A 83 -2.78 13.65 -10.26
N VAL A 84 -2.33 12.97 -11.31
CA VAL A 84 -1.70 13.55 -12.50
C VAL A 84 -2.28 12.88 -13.75
N ASN A 85 -2.51 13.66 -14.81
CA ASN A 85 -3.12 13.16 -16.05
C ASN A 85 -2.11 12.54 -17.01
N GLU A 86 -0.88 13.04 -16.98
CA GLU A 86 0.24 12.55 -17.77
C GLU A 86 0.70 11.16 -17.26
N LYS A 87 0.99 10.25 -18.18
CA LYS A 87 1.55 8.94 -17.84
C LYS A 87 3.05 9.10 -17.52
N LEU A 88 3.34 9.34 -16.25
CA LEU A 88 4.69 9.54 -15.73
C LEU A 88 5.12 8.35 -14.87
N GLY A 89 6.42 8.05 -14.88
CA GLY A 89 7.00 7.08 -13.96
C GLY A 89 7.03 7.64 -12.54
N LEU A 90 6.71 6.80 -11.55
CA LEU A 90 6.97 7.12 -10.16
C LEU A 90 8.48 7.34 -9.95
N HIS A 91 8.84 8.15 -8.95
CA HIS A 91 10.23 8.46 -8.57
C HIS A 91 11.01 9.26 -9.63
N THR A 92 10.32 10.08 -10.43
CA THR A 92 10.94 10.96 -11.44
C THR A 92 10.78 12.43 -11.07
N ALA A 93 11.65 13.28 -11.65
CA ALA A 93 11.55 14.73 -11.47
C ALA A 93 10.25 15.26 -12.11
N GLU A 94 9.85 14.68 -13.23
CA GLU A 94 8.63 14.99 -13.95
C GLU A 94 7.39 14.70 -13.09
N PHE A 95 7.33 13.55 -12.42
CA PHE A 95 6.22 13.23 -11.51
C PHE A 95 6.19 14.16 -10.31
N ARG A 96 7.36 14.48 -9.71
CA ARG A 96 7.46 15.47 -8.63
C ARG A 96 6.86 16.81 -9.08
N ASP A 97 7.27 17.33 -10.23
CA ASP A 97 6.83 18.64 -10.71
C ASP A 97 5.33 18.65 -11.04
N ALA A 98 4.80 17.54 -11.57
CA ALA A 98 3.37 17.37 -11.81
C ALA A 98 2.55 17.24 -10.51
N ALA A 99 3.06 16.53 -9.50
CA ALA A 99 2.40 16.35 -8.21
C ALA A 99 2.37 17.62 -7.34
N MET A 100 3.12 18.65 -7.71
CA MET A 100 3.13 19.96 -7.06
C MET A 100 2.12 20.96 -7.67
N LYS A 101 1.38 20.57 -8.71
CA LYS A 101 0.36 21.41 -9.34
C LYS A 101 -0.93 21.43 -8.52
N GLU A 102 -1.74 22.46 -8.75
CA GLU A 102 -3.04 22.63 -8.07
C GLU A 102 -3.98 21.44 -8.32
N GLU A 103 -4.02 20.89 -9.55
CA GLU A 103 -4.91 19.76 -9.84
C GLU A 103 -4.53 18.50 -9.04
N ALA A 104 -3.23 18.31 -8.77
CA ALA A 104 -2.76 17.21 -7.93
C ALA A 104 -3.13 17.42 -6.45
N LEU A 105 -3.12 18.67 -5.98
CA LEU A 105 -3.59 19.03 -4.65
C LEU A 105 -5.09 18.79 -4.50
N GLU A 106 -5.90 19.21 -5.48
CA GLU A 106 -7.35 18.96 -5.49
C GLU A 106 -7.66 17.46 -5.45
N ALA A 107 -6.98 16.65 -6.27
CA ALA A 107 -7.12 15.20 -6.25
C ALA A 107 -6.68 14.59 -4.92
N MET A 108 -5.58 15.08 -4.31
CA MET A 108 -5.16 14.65 -2.97
C MET A 108 -6.23 14.96 -1.91
N MET A 109 -6.86 16.13 -1.97
CA MET A 109 -7.96 16.51 -1.07
C MET A 109 -9.19 15.63 -1.27
N GLN A 110 -9.53 15.27 -2.51
CA GLN A 110 -10.55 14.26 -2.80
C GLN A 110 -10.20 12.92 -2.17
N GLY A 111 -8.95 12.47 -2.29
CA GLY A 111 -8.45 11.24 -1.65
C GLY A 111 -8.60 11.25 -0.13
N ALA A 112 -8.26 12.35 0.53
CA ALA A 112 -8.48 12.51 1.96
C ALA A 112 -9.96 12.42 2.33
N GLY A 113 -10.84 13.04 1.54
CA GLY A 113 -12.30 12.95 1.70
C GLY A 113 -12.81 11.51 1.54
N LEU A 114 -12.32 10.77 0.55
CA LEU A 114 -12.69 9.37 0.31
C LEU A 114 -12.29 8.45 1.48
N LEU A 115 -11.10 8.64 2.05
CA LEU A 115 -10.67 7.92 3.25
C LEU A 115 -11.56 8.24 4.45
N ALA A 116 -11.92 9.52 4.64
CA ALA A 116 -12.80 9.94 5.72
C ALA A 116 -14.23 9.36 5.57
N SER A 117 -14.80 9.39 4.37
CA SER A 117 -16.10 8.77 4.07
C SER A 117 -16.07 7.27 4.31
N THR A 118 -15.00 6.59 3.88
CA THR A 118 -14.83 5.15 4.11
C THR A 118 -14.78 4.83 5.60
N ALA A 119 -14.05 5.63 6.40
CA ALA A 119 -14.03 5.47 7.84
C ALA A 119 -15.41 5.72 8.48
N LEU A 120 -16.14 6.73 8.00
CA LEU A 120 -17.50 7.02 8.46
C LEU A 120 -18.45 5.84 8.19
N ASP A 121 -18.42 5.26 6.99
CA ASP A 121 -19.25 4.11 6.63
C ASP A 121 -18.99 2.91 7.55
N VAL A 122 -17.71 2.63 7.81
CA VAL A 122 -17.30 1.54 8.73
C VAL A 122 -17.76 1.79 10.16
N LEU A 123 -17.75 3.05 10.62
CA LEU A 123 -18.21 3.42 11.97
C LEU A 123 -19.74 3.43 12.08
N ALA A 124 -20.45 3.75 11.00
CA ALA A 124 -21.90 3.86 10.96
C ALA A 124 -22.60 2.51 10.78
N ASP A 125 -21.93 1.52 10.19
CA ASP A 125 -22.48 0.18 9.94
C ASP A 125 -21.74 -0.90 10.77
N PRO A 126 -22.32 -1.34 11.91
CA PRO A 126 -21.74 -2.39 12.75
C PRO A 126 -21.54 -3.73 12.01
N GLU A 127 -22.37 -4.02 11.02
CA GLU A 127 -22.31 -5.26 10.26
C GLU A 127 -21.16 -5.21 9.23
N LEU A 128 -20.93 -4.06 8.60
CA LEU A 128 -19.73 -3.83 7.81
C LEU A 128 -18.46 -3.95 8.66
N TYR A 129 -18.42 -3.33 9.84
CA TYR A 129 -17.30 -3.47 10.77
C TYR A 129 -17.04 -4.94 11.10
N ARG A 130 -18.08 -5.71 11.44
CA ARG A 130 -17.97 -7.15 11.73
C ARG A 130 -17.36 -7.91 10.56
N ARG A 131 -17.83 -7.69 9.32
CA ARG A 131 -17.31 -8.34 8.11
C ARG A 131 -15.83 -8.04 7.88
N ILE A 132 -15.41 -6.77 8.00
CA ILE A 132 -14.01 -6.36 7.87
C ILE A 132 -13.13 -7.08 8.90
N ARG A 133 -13.59 -7.15 10.16
CA ARG A 133 -12.86 -7.83 11.24
C ARG A 133 -12.76 -9.34 10.98
N GLU A 134 -13.84 -9.99 10.58
CA GLU A 134 -13.86 -11.43 10.32
C GLU A 134 -12.96 -11.82 9.15
N GLU A 135 -12.96 -11.03 8.07
CA GLU A 135 -12.04 -11.26 6.96
C GLU A 135 -10.58 -11.15 7.39
N PHE A 136 -10.25 -10.13 8.20
CA PHE A 136 -8.90 -9.95 8.72
C PHE A 136 -8.45 -11.14 9.59
N GLU A 137 -9.30 -11.60 10.51
CA GLU A 137 -9.00 -12.74 11.38
C GLU A 137 -8.88 -14.06 10.60
N ARG A 138 -9.67 -14.25 9.54
CA ARG A 138 -9.58 -15.45 8.68
C ARG A 138 -8.27 -15.58 7.93
N GLY A 139 -7.61 -14.47 7.62
CA GLY A 139 -6.34 -14.51 6.90
C GLY A 139 -5.11 -14.53 7.80
N LYS A 140 -5.25 -14.35 9.13
CA LYS A 140 -4.15 -14.57 10.08
C LYS A 140 -3.69 -16.02 10.03
#